data_AF-A0A1H3PHL1-F1
#
_entry.id   AF-A0A1H3PHL1-F1
#
_cell.length_a   1.000
_cell.length_b   1.000
_cell.length_c   1.000
_cell.angle_alpha   90.00
_cell.angle_beta   90.00
_cell.angle_gamma   90.00
#
_symmetry.space_group_name_H-M   'P 1'
#
loop_
_entity.id
_entity.type
_entity.pdbx_description
1 polymer ?
#
loop_
_entity_poly.entity_id
_entity_poly.type
_entity_poly.pdbx_seq_one_letter_code
_entity_poly.pdbx_strand_id
1 'polypeptide(L)'
;MGKAQRDKGARSEREFAKLIQGERVPLSGALGGSYKGDVKGLGLQWECKVRGSGFKQIYGWLNGNDALAVKADRQKWLAVLPVETLLKLLHDAKARRENGSRSNSKGKD
;
A
#
# COMPACT_ATOMS: atom_id res chain seq x y z
N MET A 1 -10.62 -5.33 21.87
CA MET A 1 -10.79 -5.79 20.47
C MET A 1 -10.90 -7.30 20.45
N GLY A 2 -11.95 -7.87 19.88
CA GLY A 2 -12.21 -9.32 19.93
C GLY A 2 -11.36 -10.14 18.96
N LYS A 3 -11.21 -11.46 19.20
CA LYS A 3 -10.48 -12.41 18.33
C LYS A 3 -10.94 -12.32 16.87
N ALA A 4 -12.25 -12.32 16.63
CA ALA A 4 -12.82 -12.25 15.29
C ALA A 4 -12.43 -10.97 14.52
N GLN A 5 -12.30 -9.83 15.21
CA GLN A 5 -11.86 -8.57 14.59
C GLN A 5 -10.38 -8.62 14.21
N ARG A 6 -9.54 -9.19 15.09
CA ARG A 6 -8.10 -9.40 14.84
C ARG A 6 -7.88 -10.35 13.67
N ASP A 7 -8.60 -11.46 13.62
CA ASP A 7 -8.52 -12.45 12.54
C ASP A 7 -9.03 -11.86 11.21
N LYS A 8 -10.06 -11.02 11.24
CA LYS A 8 -10.52 -10.27 10.05
C LYS A 8 -9.43 -9.34 9.53
N GLY A 9 -8.82 -8.51 10.39
CA GLY A 9 -7.72 -7.61 10.01
C GLY A 9 -6.55 -8.39 9.39
N ALA A 10 -6.06 -9.40 10.10
CA ALA A 10 -4.95 -10.22 9.64
C ALA A 10 -5.22 -10.97 8.33
N ARG A 11 -6.47 -11.35 8.03
CA ARG A 11 -6.83 -11.93 6.72
C ARG A 11 -6.81 -10.88 5.62
N SER A 12 -7.39 -9.71 5.86
CA SER A 12 -7.44 -8.62 4.89
C SER A 12 -6.05 -8.09 4.54
N GLU A 13 -5.17 -7.93 5.53
CA GLU A 13 -3.78 -7.52 5.29
C GLU A 13 -3.01 -8.56 4.46
N ARG A 14 -3.23 -9.86 4.69
CA ARG A 14 -2.61 -10.93 3.89
C ARG A 14 -3.13 -10.91 2.44
N GLU A 15 -4.44 -10.70 2.28
CA GLU A 15 -5.07 -10.59 0.97
C GLU A 15 -4.46 -9.45 0.16
N PHE A 16 -4.33 -8.26 0.76
CA PHE A 16 -3.77 -7.09 0.11
C PHE A 16 -2.27 -7.23 -0.16
N ALA A 17 -1.48 -7.71 0.81
CA ALA A 17 -0.06 -7.97 0.63
C ALA A 17 0.19 -8.91 -0.55
N LYS A 18 -0.57 -10.01 -0.65
CA LYS A 18 -0.48 -10.94 -1.79
C LYS A 18 -0.80 -10.25 -3.12
N LEU A 19 -1.84 -9.41 -3.16
CA LEU A 19 -2.28 -8.71 -4.36
C LEU A 19 -1.18 -7.81 -4.95
N ILE A 20 -0.45 -7.09 -4.09
CA ILE A 20 0.60 -6.15 -4.51
C ILE A 20 2.00 -6.77 -4.53
N GLN A 21 2.10 -8.09 -4.31
CA GLN A 21 3.38 -8.81 -4.14
C GLN A 21 4.27 -8.19 -3.05
N GLY A 22 3.63 -7.75 -1.96
CA GLY A 22 4.26 -7.17 -0.78
C GLY A 22 4.27 -8.11 0.41
N GLU A 23 4.62 -7.57 1.57
CA GLU A 23 4.73 -8.28 2.83
C GLU A 23 3.94 -7.58 3.94
N ARG A 24 3.41 -8.35 4.88
CA ARG A 24 2.80 -7.80 6.09
C ARG A 24 3.88 -7.34 7.06
N VAL A 25 3.65 -6.22 7.73
CA VAL A 25 4.50 -5.75 8.82
C VAL A 25 4.11 -6.51 10.10
N PRO A 26 5.02 -7.28 10.72
CA PRO A 26 4.74 -7.95 11.99
C PRO A 26 4.49 -6.91 13.10
N LEU A 27 3.55 -7.19 13.99
CA LEU A 27 3.27 -6.39 15.19
C LEU A 27 2.86 -4.93 14.93
N SER A 28 2.40 -4.60 13.71
CA SER A 28 1.86 -3.27 13.39
C SER A 28 0.78 -2.89 14.41
N GLY A 29 0.95 -1.74 15.07
CA GLY A 29 0.03 -1.21 16.07
C GLY A 29 0.17 -1.73 17.51
N ALA A 30 0.96 -2.78 17.79
CA ALA A 30 1.15 -3.31 19.15
C ALA A 30 2.38 -2.74 19.88
N LEU A 31 3.42 -2.38 19.13
CA LEU A 31 4.64 -1.74 19.63
C LEU A 31 4.66 -0.32 19.07
N GLY A 32 4.21 0.66 19.84
CA GLY A 32 4.34 2.07 19.45
C GLY A 32 5.81 2.37 19.12
N GLY A 33 6.13 2.58 17.84
CA GLY A 33 7.50 2.63 17.35
C GLY A 33 7.58 2.52 15.83
N SER A 34 8.80 2.60 15.29
CA SER A 34 9.20 2.78 13.87
C SER A 34 8.70 1.75 12.85
N TYR A 35 7.98 0.71 13.29
CA TYR A 35 7.27 -0.24 12.42
C TYR A 35 5.83 0.23 12.18
N LYS A 36 5.68 1.30 11.41
CA LYS A 36 4.37 1.83 10.98
C LYS A 36 3.75 0.98 9.86
N GLY A 37 2.45 1.17 9.63
CA GLY A 37 1.71 0.54 8.55
C GLY A 37 1.50 -0.97 8.69
N ASP A 38 0.56 -1.50 7.93
CA ASP A 38 0.15 -2.91 7.96
C ASP A 38 0.87 -3.75 6.89
N VAL A 39 1.18 -3.14 5.75
CA VAL A 39 1.78 -3.79 4.58
C VAL A 39 2.88 -2.92 3.97
N LYS A 40 3.97 -3.55 3.51
CA LYS A 40 4.99 -2.92 2.68
C LYS A 40 4.96 -3.54 1.29
N GLY A 41 4.97 -2.69 0.25
CA GLY A 41 4.96 -3.17 -1.13
C GLY A 41 4.89 -2.00 -2.11
N LEU A 42 5.32 -2.24 -3.35
CA LEU A 42 5.41 -1.21 -4.39
C LEU A 42 6.28 0.02 -4.00
N GLY A 43 7.22 -0.18 -3.06
CA GLY A 43 8.07 0.90 -2.52
C GLY A 43 7.37 1.83 -1.53
N LEU A 44 6.17 1.47 -1.05
CA LEU A 44 5.38 2.27 -0.11
C LEU A 44 5.04 1.50 1.16
N GLN A 45 4.76 2.26 2.22
CA GLN A 45 4.13 1.80 3.45
C GLN A 45 2.61 2.03 3.40
N TRP A 46 1.85 0.97 3.64
CA TRP A 46 0.40 0.95 3.50
C TRP A 46 -0.31 0.71 4.82
N GLU A 47 -1.32 1.52 5.12
CA GLU A 47 -2.36 1.18 6.10
C GLU A 47 -3.51 0.41 5.40
N CYS A 48 -4.09 -0.60 6.04
CA CYS A 48 -5.21 -1.38 5.50
C CYS A 48 -6.50 -1.13 6.29
N LYS A 49 -7.59 -0.77 5.59
CA LYS A 49 -8.92 -0.59 6.22
C LYS A 49 -10.03 -1.29 5.43
N VAL A 50 -10.68 -2.25 6.10
CA VAL A 50 -11.91 -2.89 5.63
C VAL A 50 -13.10 -2.43 6.47
N ARG A 51 -14.15 -1.93 5.80
CA ARG A 51 -15.37 -1.37 6.42
C ARG A 51 -16.60 -1.71 5.58
N GLY A 52 -17.80 -1.60 6.16
CA GLY A 52 -19.03 -1.81 5.41
C GLY A 52 -19.28 -0.71 4.36
N SER A 53 -19.07 0.56 4.74
CA SER A 53 -19.24 1.74 3.87
C SER A 53 -18.54 2.98 4.43
N GLY A 54 -18.61 4.11 3.71
CA GLY A 54 -18.35 5.46 4.23
C GLY A 54 -16.91 5.72 4.66
N PHE A 55 -16.01 5.98 3.72
CA PHE A 55 -14.60 6.31 4.01
C PHE A 55 -14.40 7.78 4.42
N LYS A 56 -15.22 8.31 5.33
CA LYS A 56 -15.13 9.72 5.77
C LYS A 56 -13.86 10.03 6.58
N GLN A 57 -13.14 9.01 7.04
CA GLN A 57 -11.97 9.12 7.91
C GLN A 57 -10.63 8.91 7.16
N ILE A 58 -10.61 9.01 5.82
CA ILE A 58 -9.42 8.73 4.99
C ILE A 58 -8.17 9.44 5.49
N TYR A 59 -8.23 10.76 5.73
CA TYR A 59 -7.06 11.52 6.18
C TYR A 59 -6.54 11.05 7.55
N GLY A 60 -7.47 10.76 8.47
CA GLY A 60 -7.12 10.23 9.79
C GLY A 60 -6.58 8.80 9.76
N TRP A 61 -6.93 7.99 8.76
CA TRP A 61 -6.33 6.66 8.58
C TRP A 61 -5.00 6.70 7.85
N LEU A 62 -4.80 7.67 6.95
CA LEU A 62 -3.53 7.84 6.27
C LEU A 62 -2.42 8.13 7.30
N ASN A 63 -2.65 9.06 8.23
CA ASN A 63 -1.84 9.31 9.44
C ASN A 63 -0.31 9.11 9.27
N GLY A 64 0.27 9.68 8.22
CA GLY A 64 1.71 9.63 7.94
C GLY A 64 2.22 8.33 7.29
N ASN A 65 1.34 7.40 6.91
CA ASN A 65 1.66 6.35 5.95
C ASN A 65 1.68 6.94 4.52
N ASP A 66 2.42 6.31 3.62
CA ASP A 66 2.51 6.76 2.23
C ASP A 66 1.18 6.55 1.48
N ALA A 67 0.43 5.52 1.88
CA ALA A 67 -0.75 5.06 1.18
C ALA A 67 -1.76 4.38 2.11
N LEU A 68 -3.02 4.39 1.70
CA LEU A 68 -4.11 3.68 2.35
C LEU A 68 -4.77 2.71 1.36
N ALA A 69 -4.85 1.44 1.74
CA ALA A 69 -5.63 0.42 1.04
C ALA A 69 -7.01 0.31 1.70
N VAL A 70 -8.07 0.60 0.95
CA VAL A 70 -9.46 0.48 1.44
C VAL A 70 -10.25 -0.56 0.67
N LYS A 71 -11.14 -1.25 1.36
CA LYS A 71 -12.10 -2.19 0.76
C LYS A 71 -13.43 -2.13 1.49
N ALA A 72 -14.50 -1.93 0.73
CA ALA A 72 -15.86 -2.10 1.22
C ALA A 72 -16.31 -3.56 1.09
N ASP A 73 -17.35 -3.97 1.81
CA ASP A 73 -17.85 -5.35 1.75
C ASP A 73 -18.25 -5.72 0.31
N ARG A 74 -17.69 -6.85 -0.17
CA ARG A 74 -17.86 -7.38 -1.55
C ARG A 74 -17.36 -6.45 -2.67
N GLN A 75 -16.55 -5.45 -2.35
CA GLN A 75 -15.93 -4.57 -3.34
C GLN A 75 -14.46 -4.93 -3.57
N LYS A 76 -13.88 -4.39 -4.65
CA LYS A 76 -12.44 -4.46 -4.91
C LYS A 76 -11.67 -3.53 -3.94
N TRP A 77 -10.38 -3.83 -3.77
CA TRP A 77 -9.46 -2.91 -3.10
C TRP A 77 -9.28 -1.64 -3.91
N LEU A 78 -9.22 -0.50 -3.23
CA LEU A 78 -8.81 0.78 -3.79
C LEU A 78 -7.54 1.26 -3.09
N ALA A 79 -6.62 1.82 -3.88
CA ALA A 79 -5.47 2.55 -3.37
C ALA A 79 -5.83 4.03 -3.24
N VAL A 80 -5.62 4.58 -2.05
CA VAL A 80 -5.79 6.00 -1.76
C VAL A 80 -4.43 6.57 -1.42
N LEU A 81 -3.99 7.54 -2.20
CA LEU A 81 -2.66 8.13 -2.14
C LEU A 81 -2.81 9.66 -2.18
N PRO A 82 -1.94 10.43 -1.51
CA PRO A 82 -1.68 11.80 -1.91
C PRO A 82 -1.28 11.85 -3.39
N VAL A 83 -1.74 12.88 -4.10
CA VAL A 83 -1.46 13.03 -5.55
C VAL A 83 0.04 13.13 -5.79
N GLU A 84 0.78 13.74 -4.87
CA GLU A 84 2.23 13.88 -4.89
C GLU A 84 2.93 12.51 -4.89
N THR A 85 2.45 11.58 -4.06
CA THR A 85 2.95 10.19 -4.01
C THR A 85 2.70 9.49 -5.34
N LEU A 86 1.50 9.66 -5.93
CA LEU A 86 1.17 9.10 -7.24
C LEU A 86 2.08 9.67 -8.34
N LEU A 87 2.25 10.99 -8.40
CA LEU A 87 3.08 11.65 -9.40
C LEU A 87 4.53 11.18 -9.32
N LYS A 88 5.08 11.05 -8.11
CA LYS A 88 6.43 10.52 -7.89
C LYS A 88 6.59 9.11 -8.48
N LEU A 89 5.64 8.21 -8.20
CA LEU A 89 5.68 6.84 -8.73
C LEU A 89 5.62 6.81 -10.26
N LEU A 90 4.79 7.66 -10.87
CA LEU A 90 4.65 7.74 -12.33
C LEU A 90 5.91 8.31 -12.99
N HIS A 91 6.52 9.34 -12.39
CA HIS A 91 7.77 9.90 -12.87
C HIS A 91 8.92 8.88 -12.78
N ASP A 92 9.05 8.19 -11.64
CA ASP A 92 10.07 7.15 -11.46
C ASP A 92 9.88 6.00 -12.48
N ALA A 93 8.64 5.59 -12.70
CA ALA A 93 8.32 4.56 -13.70
C ALA A 93 8.66 5.01 -15.13
N LYS A 94 8.40 6.27 -15.48
CA LYS A 94 8.76 6.85 -16.78
C LYS A 94 10.27 6.91 -16.98
N ALA A 95 11.01 7.41 -15.99
CA ALA A 95 12.47 7.50 -16.05
C ALA A 95 13.14 6.14 -16.22
N ARG A 96 12.66 5.10 -15.52
CA ARG A 96 13.18 3.72 -15.67
C ARG A 96 12.98 3.17 -17.08
N ARG A 97 11.85 3.45 -17.71
CA ARG A 97 11.57 3.02 -19.10
C ARG A 97 12.51 3.69 -20.09
N GLU A 98 12.70 5.00 -19.95
CA GLU A 98 13.58 5.78 -20.85
C GLU A 98 15.06 5.36 -20.72
N ASN A 99 15.53 5.08 -19.50
CA ASN A 99 16.88 4.61 -19.27
C ASN A 99 17.11 3.19 -19.81
N GLY A 100 16.14 2.29 -19.67
CA GLY A 100 16.21 0.94 -20.23
C GLY A 100 16.24 0.90 -21.77
N SER A 101 15.56 1.83 -22.44
CA SER A 101 15.63 1.97 -23.91
C SER A 101 17.00 2.49 -24.39
N ARG A 102 17.66 3.36 -23.60
CA ARG A 102 19.00 3.89 -23.92
C ARG A 102 20.13 2.86 -23.72
N SER A 103 20.02 1.95 -22.76
CA SER A 103 21.01 0.88 -22.59
C SER A 103 20.95 -0.17 -23.71
N ASN A 104 19.76 -0.42 -24.27
CA ASN A 104 19.57 -1.45 -25.31
C ASN A 104 20.03 -1.00 -26.72
N SER A 105 20.33 0.29 -26.90
CA SER A 105 20.83 0.85 -28.18
C SER A 105 22.36 0.95 -28.25
N LYS A 106 23.07 0.84 -27.12
CA LYS A 106 24.55 0.96 -27.07
C LYS A 106 25.32 -0.36 -27.23
N GLY A 107 24.64 -1.49 -27.41
CA GLY A 107 25.26 -2.82 -27.54
C GLY A 107 25.14 -3.43 -28.94
N LYS A 108 24.95 -2.61 -29.98
CA LYS A 108 24.66 -3.08 -31.34
C LYS A 108 25.70 -2.67 -32.40
N ASP A 109 26.84 -2.14 -31.97
CA ASP A 109 27.98 -1.78 -32.82
C ASP A 109 29.16 -2.72 -32.56
#